data_AF-A0A7S3WBT5-F1
#
_entry.id   AF-A0A7S3WBT5-F1
#
_cell.length_a   1.000
_cell.length_b   1.000
_cell.length_c   1.000
_cell.angle_alpha   90.00
_cell.angle_beta   90.00
_cell.angle_gamma   90.00
#
_symmetry.space_group_name_H-M   'P 1'
#
loop_
_entity.id
_entity.type
_entity.pdbx_description
1 polymer ?
#
loop_
_entity_poly.entity_id
_entity_poly.type
_entity_poly.pdbx_seq_one_letter_code
_entity_poly.pdbx_strand_id
1 'polypeptide(L)'
;MSMRLADKDTVQLRFPVGTRVECNCGVWKAGTIVRHFYTQRDFDDGKCVPYQVRLDDGKLIFAPNDEDSVVRLLEQQPGGGGGRRRAKKAPVLPQGANEPSRFKVGDKVEVKISRNSEPGSPRGVEMISAHSIAGGRWVPAKVAALRYAQDDWCPGFYCAYAVHVHGDMTPDGIQYATPVREDDERCIRAAPVAPPPPPPRFEVGRRVECNGGQLGWRAGVVCEVWPEAPSGVRMPYRVDLDGGGTALIPHDEDLGIRAVHVVEWGAGHEAWDDAKGVEAA
;
A
#
# COMPACT_ATOMS: atom_id res chain seq x y z
N MET A 1 18.97 6.13 18.19
CA MET A 1 18.42 7.04 19.22
C MET A 1 18.31 6.20 20.48
N SER A 2 18.91 6.60 21.61
CA SER A 2 18.88 5.79 22.84
C SER A 2 17.51 5.85 23.52
N MET A 3 17.02 4.71 23.98
CA MET A 3 15.74 4.56 24.69
C MET A 3 15.88 4.98 26.15
N ARG A 4 14.78 5.40 26.80
CA ARG A 4 14.79 5.60 28.26
C ARG A 4 14.58 4.26 28.95
N LEU A 5 15.39 3.97 29.97
CA LEU A 5 15.31 2.75 30.77
C LEU A 5 13.95 2.62 31.51
N ALA A 6 13.30 3.74 31.79
CA ALA A 6 11.96 3.80 32.37
C ALA A 6 10.89 3.16 31.47
N ASP A 7 11.13 3.08 30.15
CA ASP A 7 10.17 2.55 29.18
C ASP A 7 10.35 1.03 28.94
N LYS A 8 11.25 0.37 29.68
CA LYS A 8 11.56 -1.06 29.47
C LYS A 8 10.35 -1.99 29.64
N ASP A 9 9.39 -1.61 30.47
CA ASP A 9 8.23 -2.44 30.81
C ASP A 9 7.07 -2.24 29.80
N THR A 10 7.15 -1.22 28.94
CA THR A 10 6.17 -0.92 27.88
C THR A 10 6.68 -1.28 26.48
N VAL A 11 7.99 -1.53 26.32
CA VAL A 11 8.62 -1.86 25.03
C VAL A 11 8.88 -3.35 24.93
N GLN A 12 8.24 -4.00 23.94
CA GLN A 12 8.45 -5.40 23.63
C GLN A 12 9.53 -5.56 22.55
N LEU A 13 10.68 -6.14 22.92
CA LEU A 13 11.79 -6.41 22.01
C LEU A 13 11.53 -7.65 21.15
N ARG A 14 11.89 -7.59 19.86
CA ARG A 14 11.69 -8.67 18.88
C ARG A 14 12.45 -9.97 19.18
N PHE A 15 13.63 -9.87 19.80
CA PHE A 15 14.51 -11.04 19.99
C PHE A 15 14.81 -11.31 21.46
N PRO A 16 14.52 -12.50 22.02
CA PRO A 16 14.87 -12.82 23.40
C PRO A 16 16.39 -12.95 23.61
N VAL A 17 16.84 -12.81 24.86
CA VAL A 17 18.23 -13.13 25.23
C VAL A 17 18.55 -14.59 24.86
N GLY A 18 19.70 -14.80 24.23
CA GLY A 18 20.14 -16.08 23.66
C GLY A 18 19.87 -16.23 22.16
N THR A 19 19.13 -15.30 21.54
CA THR A 19 18.82 -15.36 20.11
C THR A 19 20.07 -15.10 19.26
N ARG A 20 20.20 -15.88 18.17
CA ARG A 20 21.21 -15.70 17.13
C ARG A 20 20.77 -14.64 16.13
N VAL A 21 21.58 -13.61 15.98
CA VAL A 21 21.28 -12.43 15.17
C VAL A 21 22.49 -12.06 14.32
N GLU A 22 22.25 -11.26 13.28
CA GLU A 22 23.27 -10.47 12.63
C GLU A 22 23.09 -9.00 13.02
N CYS A 23 24.20 -8.33 13.28
CA CYS A 23 24.21 -6.90 13.58
C CYS A 23 24.96 -6.15 12.49
N ASN A 24 24.43 -4.99 12.11
CA ASN A 24 25.05 -4.11 11.14
C ASN A 24 26.15 -3.27 11.81
N CYS A 25 27.41 -3.57 11.52
CA CYS A 25 28.57 -2.82 12.00
C CYS A 25 29.33 -2.13 10.84
N GLY A 26 28.63 -1.74 9.77
CA GLY A 26 29.20 -1.39 8.46
C GLY A 26 29.37 -2.62 7.55
N VAL A 27 29.42 -3.81 8.15
CA VAL A 27 29.20 -5.13 7.53
C VAL A 27 28.36 -5.95 8.50
N TRP A 28 27.56 -6.89 7.98
CA TRP A 28 26.76 -7.79 8.82
C TRP A 28 27.67 -8.76 9.57
N LYS A 29 27.50 -8.83 10.89
CA LYS A 29 28.28 -9.74 11.76
C LYS A 29 27.35 -10.56 12.62
N ALA A 30 27.55 -11.87 12.62
CA ALA A 30 26.78 -12.81 13.42
C ALA A 30 27.14 -12.71 14.91
N GLY A 31 26.13 -12.83 15.77
CA GLY A 31 26.28 -12.73 17.21
C GLY A 31 25.06 -13.26 17.97
N THR A 32 25.18 -13.33 19.28
CA THR A 32 24.13 -13.79 20.20
C THR A 32 23.71 -12.65 21.12
N ILE A 33 22.42 -12.40 21.26
CA ILE A 33 21.91 -11.44 22.24
C ILE A 33 22.22 -11.96 23.63
N VAL A 34 22.93 -11.17 24.43
CA VAL A 34 23.30 -11.54 25.80
C VAL A 34 22.53 -10.74 26.85
N ARG A 35 21.93 -9.60 26.46
CA ARG A 35 21.18 -8.74 27.39
C ARG A 35 20.17 -7.85 26.66
N HIS A 36 19.05 -7.57 27.33
CA HIS A 36 18.07 -6.54 26.95
C HIS A 36 18.27 -5.25 27.71
N PHE A 37 17.82 -4.13 27.13
CA PHE A 37 17.86 -2.80 27.75
C PHE A 37 19.23 -2.48 28.34
N TYR A 38 20.27 -2.72 27.55
CA TYR A 38 21.65 -2.59 27.98
C TYR A 38 22.00 -1.14 28.28
N THR A 39 22.71 -0.92 29.38
CA THR A 39 23.23 0.38 29.80
C THR A 39 24.73 0.27 30.03
N GLN A 40 25.44 1.38 29.85
CA GLN A 40 26.86 1.51 30.19
C GLN A 40 27.13 2.92 30.71
N ARG A 41 28.26 3.11 31.40
CA ARG A 41 28.61 4.37 32.09
C ARG A 41 28.63 5.58 31.14
N ASP A 42 28.94 5.36 29.88
CA ASP A 42 29.05 6.42 28.87
C ASP A 42 27.70 6.81 28.24
N PHE A 43 26.60 6.18 28.64
CA PHE A 43 25.25 6.60 28.25
C PHE A 43 24.73 7.65 29.24
N ASP A 44 23.96 8.61 28.73
CA ASP A 44 23.28 9.57 29.61
C ASP A 44 22.42 8.84 30.66
N ASP A 45 22.33 9.42 31.85
CA ASP A 45 21.58 8.82 32.97
C ASP A 45 20.15 8.45 32.55
N GLY A 46 19.80 7.19 32.85
CA GLY A 46 18.49 6.63 32.51
C GLY A 46 18.31 6.26 31.04
N LYS A 47 19.36 6.24 30.21
CA LYS A 47 19.30 5.75 28.83
C LYS A 47 19.81 4.32 28.69
N CYS A 48 19.18 3.58 27.78
CA CYS A 48 19.51 2.20 27.42
C CYS A 48 19.38 1.97 25.92
N VAL A 49 19.89 0.84 25.46
CA VAL A 49 19.73 0.35 24.09
C VAL A 49 19.07 -1.04 24.11
N PRO A 50 18.31 -1.41 23.07
CA PRO A 50 17.56 -2.66 23.00
C PRO A 50 18.37 -3.91 23.35
N TYR A 51 19.53 -4.08 22.73
CA TYR A 51 20.29 -5.32 22.82
C TYR A 51 21.76 -5.08 23.08
N GLN A 52 22.34 -5.87 23.98
CA GLN A 52 23.75 -6.19 23.97
C GLN A 52 23.95 -7.51 23.24
N VAL A 53 24.89 -7.54 22.29
CA VAL A 53 25.17 -8.70 21.45
C VAL A 53 26.63 -9.10 21.58
N ARG A 54 26.89 -10.38 21.83
CA ARG A 54 28.22 -10.97 21.75
C ARG A 54 28.41 -11.55 20.36
N LEU A 55 29.28 -10.94 19.56
CA LEU A 55 29.66 -11.42 18.24
C LEU A 55 30.41 -12.76 18.33
N ASP A 56 30.43 -13.50 17.23
CA ASP A 56 31.12 -14.80 17.15
C ASP A 56 32.65 -14.68 17.30
N ASP A 57 33.21 -13.51 16.98
CA ASP A 57 34.62 -13.17 17.22
C ASP A 57 34.92 -12.85 18.70
N GLY A 58 33.92 -12.96 19.59
CA GLY A 58 34.03 -12.74 21.03
C GLY A 58 33.79 -11.30 21.48
N LYS A 59 33.68 -10.33 20.57
CA LYS A 59 33.46 -8.92 20.92
C LYS A 59 32.03 -8.67 21.42
N LEU A 60 31.89 -7.80 22.41
CA LEU A 60 30.59 -7.28 22.83
C LEU A 60 30.31 -5.97 22.12
N ILE A 61 29.16 -5.92 21.46
CA ILE A 61 28.60 -4.72 20.84
C ILE A 61 27.20 -4.47 21.38
N PHE A 62 26.60 -3.36 20.98
CA PHE A 62 25.20 -3.09 21.25
C PHE A 62 24.48 -2.66 19.98
N ALA A 63 23.20 -3.03 19.87
CA ALA A 63 22.32 -2.59 18.80
C ALA A 63 21.55 -1.36 19.28
N PRO A 64 21.75 -0.17 18.68
CA PRO A 64 21.13 1.08 19.17
C PRO A 64 19.62 1.13 19.00
N ASN A 65 19.04 0.45 18.01
CA ASN A 65 17.60 0.37 17.76
C ASN A 65 17.20 -1.09 17.46
N ASP A 66 15.95 -1.44 17.72
CA ASP A 66 15.36 -2.75 17.41
C ASP A 66 14.69 -2.74 16.02
N GLU A 67 15.49 -2.58 14.99
CA GLU A 67 15.06 -2.49 13.58
C GLU A 67 15.90 -3.42 12.71
N ASP A 68 15.33 -3.95 11.62
CA ASP A 68 16.03 -4.90 10.73
C ASP A 68 17.26 -4.30 10.05
N SER A 69 17.33 -2.97 9.93
CA SER A 69 18.51 -2.24 9.43
C SER A 69 19.71 -2.30 10.38
N VAL A 70 19.46 -2.63 11.65
CA VAL A 70 20.44 -2.65 12.75
C VAL A 70 20.71 -4.07 13.25
N VAL A 71 19.65 -4.85 13.45
CA VAL A 71 19.70 -6.20 14.01
C VAL A 71 18.59 -7.06 13.42
N ARG A 72 18.99 -8.21 12.89
CA ARG A 72 18.08 -9.18 12.25
C ARG A 72 18.40 -10.60 12.70
N LEU A 73 17.48 -11.53 12.53
CA LEU A 73 17.71 -12.93 12.87
C LEU A 73 18.79 -13.54 11.95
N LEU A 74 19.71 -14.32 12.51
CA LEU A 74 20.67 -15.08 11.71
C LEU A 74 19.96 -16.32 11.15
N GLU A 75 19.72 -16.34 9.83
CA GLU A 75 19.20 -17.52 9.14
C GLU A 75 20.24 -18.66 9.20
N GLN A 76 19.92 -19.72 9.94
CA GLN A 76 20.73 -20.94 9.91
C GLN A 76 20.40 -21.74 8.66
N GLN A 77 21.36 -21.87 7.74
CA GLN A 77 21.26 -22.85 6.67
C GLN A 77 21.21 -24.28 7.26
N PRO A 78 20.35 -25.17 6.75
CA PRO A 78 20.21 -26.51 7.30
C PRO A 78 21.36 -27.40 6.80
N GLY A 79 22.23 -27.85 7.71
CA GLY A 79 23.23 -28.86 7.40
C GLY A 79 24.03 -29.38 8.59
N GLY A 80 23.58 -30.50 9.17
CA GLY A 80 24.48 -31.51 9.74
C GLY A 80 24.44 -31.75 11.26
N GLY A 81 23.80 -32.85 11.68
CA GLY A 81 24.37 -33.72 12.73
C GLY A 81 23.70 -33.77 14.10
N GLY A 82 22.65 -34.60 14.20
CA GLY A 82 22.45 -35.60 15.26
C GLY A 82 22.59 -35.20 16.75
N GLY A 83 21.45 -35.08 17.44
CA GLY A 83 21.42 -35.09 18.91
C GLY A 83 20.01 -35.08 19.47
N ARG A 84 19.53 -36.24 19.93
CA ARG A 84 18.24 -36.46 20.60
C ARG A 84 17.97 -35.36 21.65
N ARG A 85 16.78 -34.73 21.63
CA ARG A 85 15.92 -34.54 22.81
C ARG A 85 14.66 -33.71 22.55
N ARG A 86 13.56 -34.27 23.08
CA ARG A 86 12.24 -33.71 23.37
C ARG A 86 11.52 -33.10 22.18
N ALA A 87 10.37 -33.69 21.85
CA ALA A 87 9.34 -33.05 21.05
C ALA A 87 9.03 -31.66 21.64
N LYS A 88 9.67 -30.62 21.10
CA LYS A 88 9.25 -29.24 21.30
C LYS A 88 8.10 -29.04 20.33
N LYS A 89 6.95 -28.64 20.87
CA LYS A 89 5.76 -28.22 20.12
C LYS A 89 6.22 -27.44 18.88
N ALA A 90 5.66 -27.82 17.74
CA ALA A 90 5.89 -27.15 16.47
C ALA A 90 5.87 -25.62 16.67
N PRO A 91 6.73 -24.87 15.97
CA PRO A 91 6.68 -23.41 15.99
C PRO A 91 5.23 -23.00 15.78
N VAL A 92 4.72 -22.12 16.66
CA VAL A 92 3.43 -21.49 16.41
C VAL A 92 3.65 -20.69 15.14
N LEU A 93 3.12 -21.23 14.04
CA LEU A 93 2.99 -20.54 12.76
C LEU A 93 2.43 -19.14 13.05
N PRO A 94 2.82 -18.10 12.30
CA PRO A 94 2.20 -16.78 12.44
C PRO A 94 0.68 -16.97 12.47
N GLN A 95 0.00 -16.36 13.45
CA GLN A 95 -1.46 -16.37 13.52
C GLN A 95 -1.99 -16.00 12.11
N GLY A 96 -2.72 -16.92 11.48
CA GLY A 96 -3.20 -16.77 10.11
C GLY A 96 -2.60 -17.71 9.05
N ALA A 97 -1.52 -18.45 9.32
CA ALA A 97 -0.97 -19.40 8.31
C ALA A 97 -1.93 -20.54 7.94
N ASN A 98 -2.85 -20.87 8.85
CA ASN A 98 -3.85 -21.94 8.72
C ASN A 98 -5.29 -21.45 8.92
N GLU A 99 -5.51 -20.15 9.14
CA GLU A 99 -6.88 -19.62 9.19
C GLU A 99 -7.33 -19.31 7.76
N PRO A 100 -8.55 -19.70 7.38
CA PRO A 100 -9.06 -19.40 6.05
C PRO A 100 -9.16 -17.89 5.87
N SER A 101 -8.64 -17.37 4.75
CA SER A 101 -8.77 -15.96 4.37
C SER A 101 -10.25 -15.55 4.41
N ARG A 102 -10.56 -14.44 5.10
CA ARG A 102 -11.92 -13.89 5.16
C ARG A 102 -12.42 -13.43 3.80
N PHE A 103 -11.51 -12.95 2.95
CA PHE A 103 -11.79 -12.47 1.61
C PHE A 103 -11.15 -13.33 0.53
N LYS A 104 -11.74 -13.30 -0.66
CA LYS A 104 -11.28 -14.00 -1.87
C LYS A 104 -10.77 -13.00 -2.90
N VAL A 105 -9.97 -13.48 -3.84
CA VAL A 105 -9.56 -12.68 -5.01
C VAL A 105 -10.82 -12.17 -5.72
N GLY A 106 -10.84 -10.87 -5.99
CA GLY A 106 -11.95 -10.16 -6.60
C GLY A 106 -12.92 -9.51 -5.61
N ASP A 107 -12.86 -9.85 -4.32
CA ASP A 107 -13.72 -9.23 -3.31
C ASP A 107 -13.44 -7.73 -3.21
N LYS A 108 -14.52 -6.95 -3.10
CA LYS A 108 -14.48 -5.51 -2.87
C LYS A 108 -14.33 -5.27 -1.38
N VAL A 109 -13.28 -4.54 -1.02
CA VAL A 109 -12.88 -4.29 0.36
C VAL A 109 -12.60 -2.80 0.56
N GLU A 110 -12.53 -2.38 1.81
CA GLU A 110 -11.85 -1.15 2.17
C GLU A 110 -10.57 -1.50 2.91
N VAL A 111 -9.50 -0.76 2.63
CA VAL A 111 -8.24 -0.87 3.37
C VAL A 111 -7.90 0.45 4.03
N LYS A 112 -7.29 0.37 5.22
CA LYS A 112 -6.91 1.55 5.97
C LYS A 112 -5.50 1.97 5.61
N ILE A 113 -5.34 3.14 4.99
CA ILE A 113 -4.04 3.70 4.64
C ILE A 113 -3.57 4.66 5.72
N SER A 114 -2.27 4.69 6.02
CA SER A 114 -1.70 5.61 7.02
C SER A 114 -1.89 7.07 6.60
N ARG A 115 -1.84 8.00 7.56
CA ARG A 115 -1.85 9.45 7.26
C ARG A 115 -0.66 9.89 6.40
N ASN A 116 0.43 9.13 6.43
CA ASN A 116 1.67 9.44 5.71
C ASN A 116 1.76 8.71 4.37
N SER A 117 0.73 7.95 4.00
CA SER A 117 0.66 7.14 2.78
C SER A 117 -0.56 7.59 1.98
N GLU A 118 -0.40 8.65 1.20
CA GLU A 118 -1.43 9.11 0.27
C GLU A 118 -1.30 8.37 -1.08
N PRO A 119 -2.42 7.93 -1.70
CA PRO A 119 -2.39 7.40 -3.07
C PRO A 119 -1.75 8.43 -4.03
N GLY A 120 -0.81 7.98 -4.85
CA GLY A 120 -0.05 8.85 -5.76
C GLY A 120 1.17 9.55 -5.15
N SER A 121 1.52 9.28 -3.88
CA SER A 121 2.82 9.66 -3.32
C SER A 121 3.98 9.03 -4.13
N PRO A 122 5.14 9.70 -4.30
CA PRO A 122 6.30 9.12 -4.98
C PRO A 122 6.83 7.82 -4.38
N ARG A 123 6.50 7.55 -3.10
CA ARG A 123 6.83 6.29 -2.42
C ARG A 123 5.73 5.23 -2.52
N GLY A 124 4.53 5.63 -2.97
CA GLY A 124 3.35 4.78 -2.93
C GLY A 124 2.90 4.39 -1.52
N VAL A 125 1.92 3.49 -1.44
CA VAL A 125 1.57 2.74 -0.23
C VAL A 125 2.44 1.48 -0.20
N GLU A 126 3.53 1.51 0.57
CA GLU A 126 4.52 0.41 0.61
C GLU A 126 3.93 -0.90 1.17
N MET A 127 3.22 -0.81 2.31
CA MET A 127 2.56 -1.95 2.95
C MET A 127 1.55 -1.47 3.99
N ILE A 128 0.37 -2.08 4.01
CA ILE A 128 -0.67 -1.83 5.00
C ILE A 128 -0.49 -2.81 6.16
N SER A 129 -0.36 -2.27 7.37
CA SER A 129 -0.11 -3.03 8.60
C SER A 129 -0.83 -2.40 9.78
N ALA A 130 -1.33 -3.23 10.70
CA ALA A 130 -2.09 -2.77 11.86
C ALA A 130 -1.31 -1.78 12.76
N HIS A 131 0.02 -1.81 12.65
CA HIS A 131 0.96 -1.02 13.43
C HIS A 131 1.17 0.41 12.89
N SER A 132 0.83 0.65 11.62
CA SER A 132 1.18 1.90 10.91
C SER A 132 -0.03 2.70 10.44
N ILE A 133 -1.26 2.28 10.79
CA ILE A 133 -2.53 2.84 10.27
C ILE A 133 -3.24 3.78 11.25
N ALA A 134 -2.58 4.17 12.34
CA ALA A 134 -3.14 5.06 13.34
C ALA A 134 -3.56 6.41 12.74
N GLY A 135 -4.83 6.77 12.91
CA GLY A 135 -5.40 8.00 12.35
C GLY A 135 -5.57 8.03 10.83
N GLY A 136 -5.32 6.91 10.15
CA GLY A 136 -5.48 6.74 8.71
C GLY A 136 -6.94 6.73 8.23
N ARG A 137 -7.14 6.89 6.91
CA ARG A 137 -8.47 6.83 6.26
C ARG A 137 -8.72 5.48 5.60
N TRP A 138 -9.99 5.10 5.48
CA TRP A 138 -10.41 3.94 4.70
C TRP A 138 -10.50 4.32 3.23
N VAL A 139 -9.95 3.48 2.36
CA VAL A 139 -9.97 3.67 0.90
C VAL A 139 -10.50 2.39 0.23
N PRO A 140 -11.38 2.53 -0.79
CA PRO A 140 -11.84 1.38 -1.57
C PRO A 140 -10.68 0.64 -2.25
N ALA A 141 -10.75 -0.68 -2.23
CA ALA A 141 -9.81 -1.55 -2.90
C ALA A 141 -10.47 -2.87 -3.35
N LYS A 142 -9.74 -3.64 -4.16
CA LYS A 142 -10.15 -4.98 -4.60
C LYS A 142 -9.03 -5.98 -4.32
N VAL A 143 -9.37 -7.13 -3.76
CA VAL A 143 -8.37 -8.19 -3.48
C VAL A 143 -7.83 -8.73 -4.80
N ALA A 144 -6.52 -8.62 -5.00
CA ALA A 144 -5.80 -9.07 -6.18
C ALA A 144 -5.15 -10.44 -5.98
N ALA A 145 -4.63 -10.69 -4.78
CA ALA A 145 -3.99 -11.96 -4.43
C ALA A 145 -4.18 -12.29 -2.94
N LEU A 146 -4.11 -13.59 -2.63
CA LEU A 146 -4.06 -14.12 -1.26
C LEU A 146 -2.63 -14.61 -0.99
N ARG A 147 -2.20 -14.56 0.28
CA ARG A 147 -0.86 -15.03 0.68
C ARG A 147 0.25 -14.48 -0.21
N TYR A 148 0.18 -13.17 -0.44
CA TYR A 148 1.01 -12.48 -1.41
C TYR A 148 2.46 -12.38 -0.92
N ALA A 149 3.41 -12.68 -1.81
CA ALA A 149 4.84 -12.54 -1.57
C ALA A 149 5.49 -11.85 -2.78
N GLN A 150 6.61 -11.16 -2.55
CA GLN A 150 7.44 -10.59 -3.60
C GLN A 150 8.82 -11.27 -3.58
N ASP A 151 9.49 -11.32 -4.72
CA ASP A 151 10.75 -12.06 -4.89
C ASP A 151 11.91 -11.46 -4.08
N ASP A 152 11.85 -10.16 -3.78
CA ASP A 152 12.81 -9.43 -2.97
C ASP A 152 12.52 -9.49 -1.47
N TRP A 153 11.45 -10.19 -1.07
CA TRP A 153 11.10 -10.40 0.33
C TRP A 153 11.79 -11.64 0.90
N CYS A 154 11.92 -11.67 2.23
CA CYS A 154 12.44 -12.84 2.92
C CYS A 154 11.64 -14.10 2.53
N PRO A 155 12.31 -15.21 2.14
CA PRO A 155 11.62 -16.44 1.78
C PRO A 155 10.64 -16.92 2.86
N GLY A 156 9.41 -17.24 2.46
CA GLY A 156 8.36 -17.67 3.38
C GLY A 156 7.64 -16.53 4.11
N PHE A 157 8.04 -15.27 3.89
CA PHE A 157 7.23 -14.11 4.27
C PHE A 157 6.11 -13.91 3.26
N TYR A 158 4.89 -13.78 3.75
CA TYR A 158 3.72 -13.47 2.96
C TYR A 158 2.83 -12.47 3.69
N CYS A 159 2.27 -11.53 2.94
CA CYS A 159 1.14 -10.73 3.35
C CYS A 159 -0.14 -11.55 3.23
N ALA A 160 -1.13 -11.29 4.08
CA ALA A 160 -2.44 -11.93 3.98
C ALA A 160 -3.07 -11.70 2.60
N TYR A 161 -2.95 -10.47 2.09
CA TYR A 161 -3.52 -10.05 0.80
C TYR A 161 -2.55 -9.16 0.02
N ALA A 162 -2.75 -9.08 -1.28
CA ALA A 162 -2.44 -7.87 -2.05
C ALA A 162 -3.73 -7.31 -2.64
N VAL A 163 -3.86 -5.99 -2.67
CA VAL A 163 -5.07 -5.30 -3.11
C VAL A 163 -4.74 -4.22 -4.14
N HIS A 164 -5.66 -3.96 -5.06
CA HIS A 164 -5.62 -2.78 -5.91
C HIS A 164 -6.34 -1.64 -5.20
N VAL A 165 -5.59 -0.67 -4.68
CA VAL A 165 -6.14 0.52 -4.03
C VAL A 165 -6.60 1.51 -5.10
N HIS A 166 -7.77 2.13 -4.88
CA HIS A 166 -8.28 3.15 -5.78
C HIS A 166 -7.40 4.40 -5.79
N GLY A 167 -7.07 4.90 -6.98
CA GLY A 167 -6.23 6.09 -7.17
C GLY A 167 -4.72 5.85 -6.97
N ASP A 168 -4.31 4.62 -6.63
CA ASP A 168 -2.91 4.28 -6.40
C ASP A 168 -2.29 3.72 -7.68
N MET A 169 -1.59 4.58 -8.42
CA MET A 169 -0.92 4.25 -9.68
C MET A 169 0.53 4.72 -9.65
N THR A 170 1.40 4.02 -10.38
CA THR A 170 2.76 4.50 -10.64
C THR A 170 2.72 5.75 -11.53
N PRO A 171 3.81 6.53 -11.62
CA PRO A 171 3.91 7.66 -12.56
C PRO A 171 3.60 7.28 -14.02
N ASP A 172 3.86 6.04 -14.41
CA ASP A 172 3.58 5.51 -15.76
C ASP A 172 2.13 5.00 -15.92
N GLY A 173 1.26 5.22 -14.93
CA GLY A 173 -0.14 4.82 -14.96
C GLY A 173 -0.38 3.33 -14.73
N ILE A 174 0.62 2.60 -14.23
CA ILE A 174 0.48 1.17 -13.91
C ILE A 174 -0.08 1.05 -12.50
N GLN A 175 -1.21 0.36 -12.35
CA GLN A 175 -1.77 0.07 -11.04
C GLN A 175 -0.98 -1.07 -10.39
N TYR A 176 -0.31 -0.78 -9.27
CA TYR A 176 0.41 -1.80 -8.50
C TYR A 176 -0.50 -2.40 -7.43
N ALA A 177 -0.14 -3.60 -6.95
CA ALA A 177 -0.87 -4.28 -5.89
C ALA A 177 -0.22 -3.94 -4.54
N THR A 178 -0.97 -3.26 -3.68
CA THR A 178 -0.57 -2.86 -2.35
C THR A 178 -0.67 -4.06 -1.40
N PRO A 179 0.42 -4.46 -0.73
CA PRO A 179 0.35 -5.56 0.23
C PRO A 179 -0.36 -5.18 1.53
N VAL A 180 -1.20 -6.10 2.03
CA VAL A 180 -1.86 -6.02 3.34
C VAL A 180 -1.31 -7.13 4.22
N ARG A 181 -0.52 -6.75 5.22
CA ARG A 181 0.28 -7.69 6.02
C ARG A 181 -0.58 -8.67 6.80
N GLU A 182 -1.54 -8.17 7.55
CA GLU A 182 -2.39 -8.98 8.43
C GLU A 182 -3.85 -8.98 7.95
N ASP A 183 -4.54 -10.13 8.09
CA ASP A 183 -6.00 -10.20 7.97
C ASP A 183 -6.65 -9.71 9.27
N ASP A 184 -6.72 -8.40 9.42
CA ASP A 184 -7.19 -7.72 10.63
C ASP A 184 -8.21 -6.64 10.27
N GLU A 185 -9.31 -6.54 11.03
CA GLU A 185 -10.39 -5.56 10.86
C GLU A 185 -9.91 -4.09 10.95
N ARG A 186 -8.73 -3.84 11.53
CA ARG A 186 -8.12 -2.51 11.52
C ARG A 186 -7.51 -2.18 10.15
N CYS A 187 -7.05 -3.20 9.41
CA CYS A 187 -6.36 -3.09 8.13
C CYS A 187 -7.31 -3.21 6.93
N ILE A 188 -8.20 -4.20 6.97
CA ILE A 188 -9.04 -4.61 5.84
C ILE A 188 -10.42 -5.07 6.33
N ARG A 189 -11.46 -4.59 5.65
CA ARG A 189 -12.85 -4.94 5.91
C ARG A 189 -13.65 -5.06 4.62
N ALA A 190 -14.80 -5.71 4.67
CA ALA A 190 -15.72 -5.73 3.54
C ALA A 190 -16.10 -4.31 3.14
N ALA A 191 -16.09 -4.01 1.83
CA ALA A 191 -16.61 -2.74 1.37
C ALA A 191 -18.12 -2.68 1.68
N PRO A 192 -18.65 -1.52 2.10
CA PRO A 192 -20.09 -1.36 2.19
C PRO A 192 -20.73 -1.65 0.83
N VAL A 193 -21.89 -2.32 0.84
CA VAL A 193 -22.65 -2.57 -0.39
C VAL A 193 -23.05 -1.22 -0.97
N ALA A 194 -22.41 -0.83 -2.06
CA ALA A 194 -22.73 0.41 -2.74
C ALA A 194 -24.15 0.34 -3.30
N PRO A 195 -24.95 1.43 -3.21
CA PRO A 195 -26.20 1.50 -3.92
C PRO A 195 -25.96 1.35 -5.43
N PRO A 196 -26.96 0.87 -6.19
CA PRO A 196 -26.86 0.83 -7.64
C PRO A 196 -26.56 2.24 -8.16
N PRO A 197 -25.67 2.37 -9.16
CA PRO A 197 -25.32 3.67 -9.68
C PRO A 197 -26.54 4.34 -10.32
N PRO A 198 -26.63 5.69 -10.28
CA PRO A 198 -27.72 6.41 -10.92
C PRO A 198 -27.72 6.17 -12.44
N PRO A 199 -28.85 6.41 -13.13
CA PRO A 199 -28.87 6.41 -14.59
C PRO A 199 -27.85 7.42 -15.14
N PRO A 200 -27.01 7.04 -16.11
CA PRO A 200 -26.05 7.96 -16.71
C PRO A 200 -26.79 9.02 -17.55
N ARG A 201 -26.33 10.27 -17.49
CA ARG A 201 -26.78 11.39 -18.35
C ARG A 201 -26.53 11.15 -19.84
N PHE A 202 -25.50 10.38 -20.18
CA PHE A 202 -25.12 10.09 -21.57
C PHE A 202 -25.09 8.59 -21.86
N GLU A 203 -25.64 8.22 -23.01
CA GLU A 203 -25.61 6.84 -23.49
C GLU A 203 -24.32 6.52 -24.26
N VAL A 204 -24.01 5.23 -24.39
CA VAL A 204 -22.92 4.77 -25.26
C VAL A 204 -23.17 5.24 -26.71
N GLY A 205 -22.13 5.74 -27.37
CA GLY A 205 -22.19 6.36 -28.69
C GLY A 205 -22.42 7.87 -28.66
N ARG A 206 -22.74 8.46 -27.50
CA ARG A 206 -22.97 9.91 -27.39
C ARG A 206 -21.65 10.68 -27.51
N ARG A 207 -21.66 11.77 -28.28
CA ARG A 207 -20.56 12.75 -28.30
C ARG A 207 -20.59 13.63 -27.06
N VAL A 208 -19.43 13.76 -26.43
CA VAL A 208 -19.23 14.54 -25.20
C VAL A 208 -17.90 15.29 -25.25
N GLU A 209 -17.77 16.32 -24.43
CA GLU A 209 -16.48 16.90 -24.06
C GLU A 209 -16.13 16.47 -22.64
N CYS A 210 -14.86 16.12 -22.42
CA CYS A 210 -14.32 15.68 -21.14
C CYS A 210 -13.32 16.71 -20.63
N ASN A 211 -13.36 17.00 -19.34
CA ASN A 211 -12.38 17.89 -18.72
C ASN A 211 -11.07 17.13 -18.43
N GLY A 212 -9.99 17.50 -19.13
CA GLY A 212 -8.64 16.98 -18.94
C GLY A 212 -7.78 17.77 -17.94
N GLY A 213 -8.39 18.61 -17.11
CA GLY A 213 -7.68 19.49 -16.18
C GLY A 213 -6.82 20.52 -16.93
N GLN A 214 -5.50 20.47 -16.73
CA GLN A 214 -4.57 21.38 -17.40
C GLN A 214 -4.50 21.20 -18.92
N LEU A 215 -4.92 20.03 -19.43
CA LEU A 215 -4.99 19.75 -20.86
C LEU A 215 -6.27 20.31 -21.51
N GLY A 216 -7.14 20.97 -20.74
CA GLY A 216 -8.38 21.55 -21.21
C GLY A 216 -9.45 20.52 -21.55
N TRP A 217 -10.52 20.99 -22.20
CA TRP A 217 -11.63 20.16 -22.65
C TRP A 217 -11.28 19.42 -23.94
N ARG A 218 -11.58 18.12 -24.01
CA ARG A 218 -11.34 17.28 -25.18
C ARG A 218 -12.61 16.55 -25.59
N ALA A 219 -12.93 16.61 -26.88
CA ALA A 219 -14.07 15.90 -27.43
C ALA A 219 -13.79 14.39 -27.61
N GLY A 220 -14.87 13.61 -27.54
CA GLY A 220 -14.84 12.18 -27.78
C GLY A 220 -16.23 11.55 -27.78
N VAL A 221 -16.25 10.22 -27.79
CA VAL A 221 -17.48 9.40 -27.82
C VAL A 221 -17.52 8.51 -26.59
N VAL A 222 -18.64 8.51 -25.85
CA VAL A 222 -18.87 7.57 -24.75
C VAL A 222 -18.84 6.15 -25.30
N CYS A 223 -17.88 5.34 -24.89
CA CYS A 223 -17.76 3.95 -25.36
C CYS A 223 -18.25 2.94 -24.31
N GLU A 224 -18.29 3.33 -23.03
CA GLU A 224 -18.75 2.47 -21.93
C GLU A 224 -19.38 3.32 -20.82
N VAL A 225 -20.47 2.82 -20.21
CA VAL A 225 -21.08 3.42 -19.00
C VAL A 225 -20.84 2.52 -17.79
N TRP A 226 -20.56 3.15 -16.66
CA TRP A 226 -20.19 2.47 -15.42
C TRP A 226 -19.04 1.44 -15.53
N PRO A 227 -17.95 1.69 -16.32
CA PRO A 227 -16.76 0.83 -16.33
C PRO A 227 -16.22 0.59 -14.92
N GLU A 228 -15.80 -0.65 -14.64
CA GLU A 228 -15.14 -1.01 -13.38
C GLU A 228 -13.61 -0.90 -13.54
N ALA A 229 -12.98 -0.06 -12.72
CA ALA A 229 -11.52 0.01 -12.61
C ALA A 229 -10.98 -1.25 -11.90
N PRO A 230 -9.68 -1.59 -12.03
CA PRO A 230 -9.11 -2.75 -11.34
C PRO A 230 -9.23 -2.69 -9.81
N SER A 231 -9.35 -1.49 -9.22
CA SER A 231 -9.67 -1.30 -7.80
C SER A 231 -11.11 -1.66 -7.42
N GLY A 232 -11.97 -2.06 -8.37
CA GLY A 232 -13.38 -2.38 -8.16
C GLY A 232 -14.33 -1.17 -8.13
N VAL A 233 -13.79 0.05 -8.22
CA VAL A 233 -14.55 1.30 -8.28
C VAL A 233 -15.12 1.49 -9.67
N ARG A 234 -16.41 1.82 -9.76
CA ARG A 234 -17.08 2.11 -11.03
C ARG A 234 -17.04 3.60 -11.31
N MET A 235 -16.73 3.96 -12.55
CA MET A 235 -16.71 5.35 -13.01
C MET A 235 -17.85 5.56 -13.99
N PRO A 236 -18.58 6.70 -13.96
CA PRO A 236 -19.70 6.93 -14.85
C PRO A 236 -19.44 6.64 -16.34
N TYR A 237 -18.28 7.06 -16.87
CA TYR A 237 -18.00 6.96 -18.30
C TYR A 237 -16.56 6.56 -18.61
N ARG A 238 -16.41 5.78 -19.68
CA ARG A 238 -15.20 5.73 -20.51
C ARG A 238 -15.50 6.44 -21.82
N VAL A 239 -14.60 7.33 -22.24
CA VAL A 239 -14.73 8.10 -23.47
C VAL A 239 -13.52 7.86 -24.36
N ASP A 240 -13.75 7.47 -25.61
CA ASP A 240 -12.72 7.42 -26.64
C ASP A 240 -12.53 8.84 -27.19
N LEU A 241 -11.31 9.39 -27.05
CA LEU A 241 -11.03 10.78 -27.39
C LEU A 241 -10.66 10.90 -28.87
N ASP A 242 -11.08 12.00 -29.52
CA ASP A 242 -10.87 12.21 -30.97
C ASP A 242 -9.36 12.26 -31.35
N GLY A 243 -8.52 12.77 -30.44
CA GLY A 243 -7.06 12.79 -30.60
C GLY A 243 -6.36 11.48 -30.24
N GLY A 244 -7.11 10.40 -30.01
CA GLY A 244 -6.61 9.12 -29.53
C GLY A 244 -6.53 9.01 -28.01
N GLY A 245 -6.55 7.76 -27.55
CA GLY A 245 -6.58 7.38 -26.13
C GLY A 245 -8.00 7.39 -25.55
N THR A 246 -8.11 6.94 -24.30
CA THR A 246 -9.38 6.90 -23.57
C THR A 246 -9.32 7.73 -22.29
N ALA A 247 -10.38 8.48 -21.99
CA ALA A 247 -10.57 9.12 -20.70
C ALA A 247 -11.51 8.29 -19.82
N LEU A 248 -11.21 8.21 -18.52
CA LEU A 248 -12.12 7.71 -17.50
C LEU A 248 -12.66 8.89 -16.72
N ILE A 249 -13.98 9.01 -16.63
CA ILE A 249 -14.65 10.16 -16.02
C ILE A 249 -15.12 9.76 -14.62
N PRO A 250 -14.58 10.36 -13.54
CA PRO A 250 -14.86 9.93 -12.18
C PRO A 250 -16.23 10.40 -11.65
N HIS A 251 -16.80 11.47 -12.22
CA HIS A 251 -18.05 12.08 -11.76
C HIS A 251 -18.95 12.48 -12.94
N ASP A 252 -20.25 12.20 -12.84
CA ASP A 252 -21.26 12.58 -13.83
C ASP A 252 -21.80 13.98 -13.52
N GLU A 253 -20.99 14.98 -13.83
CA GLU A 253 -21.30 16.39 -13.60
C GLU A 253 -20.67 17.26 -14.70
N ASP A 254 -21.25 18.45 -14.91
CA ASP A 254 -20.81 19.36 -15.99
C ASP A 254 -19.40 19.91 -15.80
N LEU A 255 -18.78 19.71 -14.63
CA LEU A 255 -17.36 20.01 -14.41
C LEU A 255 -16.43 18.95 -15.04
N GLY A 256 -16.90 17.71 -15.17
CA GLY A 256 -16.12 16.59 -15.68
C GLY A 256 -16.48 16.19 -17.11
N ILE A 257 -17.76 16.25 -17.46
CA ILE A 257 -18.30 15.80 -18.75
C ILE A 257 -19.55 16.59 -19.14
N ARG A 258 -19.62 17.02 -20.40
CA ARG A 258 -20.78 17.73 -20.94
C ARG A 258 -21.07 17.31 -22.37
N ALA A 259 -22.28 17.60 -22.85
CA ALA A 259 -22.59 17.45 -24.27
C ALA A 259 -21.67 18.36 -25.10
N VAL A 260 -21.19 17.87 -26.25
CA VAL A 260 -20.49 18.75 -27.20
C VAL A 260 -21.43 19.88 -27.60
N HIS A 261 -20.95 21.11 -27.49
CA HIS A 261 -21.59 22.26 -28.11
C HIS A 261 -21.47 22.11 -29.63
N VAL A 262 -22.48 21.54 -30.26
CA VAL A 262 -22.60 21.55 -31.71
C VAL A 262 -23.07 22.95 -32.09
N VAL A 263 -22.13 23.81 -32.46
CA VAL A 263 -22.47 25.01 -33.24
C VAL A 263 -22.71 24.51 -34.65
N GLU A 264 -23.99 24.32 -35.03
CA GLU A 264 -24.34 24.09 -36.42
C GLU A 264 -23.98 25.35 -37.22
N TRP A 265 -22.81 25.35 -37.84
CA TRP A 265 -22.46 26.33 -38.85
C TRP A 265 -23.36 26.09 -40.06
N GLY A 266 -24.45 26.84 -40.15
CA GLY A 266 -25.16 27.04 -41.40
C GLY A 266 -24.15 27.50 -42.45
N ALA A 267 -24.11 26.80 -43.58
CA ALA A 267 -23.17 27.07 -44.67
C ALA A 267 -23.13 28.57 -45.01
N GLY A 268 -22.02 29.25 -44.70
CA GLY A 268 -21.79 30.62 -45.13
C GLY A 268 -20.87 31.44 -44.23
N HIS A 269 -19.64 31.63 -44.72
CA HIS A 269 -18.72 32.75 -44.47
C HIS A 269 -17.87 32.79 -43.18
N GLU A 270 -16.58 32.53 -43.44
CA GLU A 270 -15.36 33.26 -43.06
C GLU A 270 -14.96 33.39 -41.57
N ALA A 271 -13.65 33.17 -41.40
CA ALA A 271 -12.92 33.07 -40.15
C ALA A 271 -13.11 34.27 -39.21
N TRP A 272 -13.40 33.96 -37.94
CA TRP A 272 -13.08 34.82 -36.81
C TRP A 272 -12.39 33.98 -35.73
N ASP A 273 -11.18 34.42 -35.38
CA ASP A 273 -10.41 34.00 -34.22
C ASP A 273 -10.67 35.03 -33.14
N ASP A 274 -11.57 34.75 -32.21
CA ASP A 274 -11.69 35.49 -30.97
C ASP A 274 -11.88 34.55 -29.78
N ALA A 275 -10.76 34.35 -29.09
CA ALA A 275 -10.69 33.85 -27.73
C ALA A 275 -11.57 34.67 -26.78
N LYS A 276 -12.88 34.36 -26.73
CA LYS A 276 -13.84 34.63 -25.65
C LYS A 276 -15.21 34.03 -26.02
N GLY A 277 -15.52 32.89 -25.44
CA GLY A 277 -16.86 32.30 -25.53
C GLY A 277 -17.91 33.22 -24.91
N VAL A 278 -19.06 33.32 -25.58
CA VAL A 278 -20.26 34.00 -25.07
C VAL A 278 -21.16 32.94 -24.42
N GLU A 279 -21.56 33.19 -23.17
CA GLU A 279 -22.61 32.43 -22.47
C GLU A 279 -23.95 32.61 -23.17
N ALA A 280 -24.66 31.50 -23.41
CA ALA A 280 -26.06 31.52 -23.82
C ALA A 280 -26.96 31.48 -22.57
N ALA A 281 -28.04 32.28 -22.64
CA ALA A 281 -28.96 32.72 -21.59
C ALA A 281 -29.62 31.62 -20.74
#